data_AF-A0A1B0GPY4-F1
#
_entry.id   AF-A0A1B0GPY4-F1
#
_cell.length_a   1.000
_cell.length_b   1.000
_cell.length_c   1.000
_cell.angle_alpha   90.00
_cell.angle_beta   90.00
_cell.angle_gamma   90.00
#
_symmetry.space_group_name_H-M   'P 1'
#
loop_
_entity.id
_entity.type
_entity.pdbx_description
1 polymer ?
#
loop_
_entity_poly.entity_id
_entity_poly.type
_entity_poly.pdbx_seq_one_letter_code
_entity_poly.pdbx_strand_id
1 'polypeptide(L)'
;MSDKVTDSCIEFERLVTAQCEALIQAIHDRREYLLEAIRRDKDTKLRILKEQQTSCTGKLQQTTGLIQFCIEALKETDSAAFLQVSPSHIFFCVGTMLIHRVANTDVTWHQEVTNAAPRVSPIVDLTLDDTPLLRAIDNLNFIQMKPPLAPGIIPEDCSAENNSVTVAWQAPSKVYRRM
;
A
#
# COMPACT_ATOMS: atom_id res chain seq x y z
N MET A 1 -29.26 -41.79 -29.20
CA MET A 1 -27.88 -41.66 -28.65
C MET A 1 -27.18 -40.41 -29.15
N SER A 2 -27.34 -40.04 -30.44
CA SER A 2 -26.82 -38.77 -30.98
C SER A 2 -27.37 -37.54 -30.26
N ASP A 3 -28.69 -37.47 -30.00
CA ASP A 3 -29.32 -36.28 -29.38
C ASP A 3 -28.77 -35.98 -27.97
N LYS A 4 -28.48 -37.01 -27.17
CA LYS A 4 -27.87 -36.84 -25.84
C LYS A 4 -26.46 -36.26 -25.89
N VAL A 5 -25.70 -36.55 -26.94
CA VAL A 5 -24.35 -36.00 -27.12
C VAL A 5 -24.45 -34.54 -27.56
N THR A 6 -25.39 -34.22 -28.45
CA THR A 6 -25.68 -32.85 -28.87
C THR A 6 -26.12 -31.98 -27.69
N ASP A 7 -27.08 -32.44 -26.88
CA ASP A 7 -27.55 -31.73 -25.69
C ASP A 7 -26.41 -31.51 -24.67
N SER A 8 -25.57 -32.52 -24.46
CA SER A 8 -24.41 -32.40 -23.58
C SER A 8 -23.36 -31.42 -24.11
N CYS A 9 -23.21 -31.28 -25.43
CA CYS A 9 -22.29 -30.33 -26.04
C CYS A 9 -22.80 -28.89 -25.86
N ILE A 10 -24.10 -28.66 -26.11
CA ILE A 10 -24.74 -27.36 -25.95
C ILE A 10 -24.64 -26.88 -24.50
N GLU A 11 -24.94 -27.74 -23.52
CA GLU A 11 -24.80 -27.36 -22.11
C GLU A 11 -23.35 -27.11 -21.70
N PHE A 12 -22.38 -27.86 -22.26
CA PHE A 12 -20.97 -27.64 -22.00
C PHE A 12 -20.48 -26.32 -22.60
N GLU A 13 -20.85 -25.99 -23.84
CA GLU A 13 -20.57 -24.71 -24.48
C GLU A 13 -21.15 -23.55 -23.68
N ARG A 14 -22.39 -23.69 -23.20
CA ARG A 14 -23.05 -22.69 -22.34
C ARG A 14 -22.28 -22.50 -21.03
N LEU A 15 -21.81 -23.59 -20.42
CA LEU A 15 -21.03 -23.53 -19.18
C LEU A 15 -19.67 -22.86 -19.41
N VAL A 16 -18.95 -23.22 -20.47
CA VAL A 16 -17.65 -22.60 -20.81
C VAL A 16 -17.83 -21.12 -21.08
N THR A 17 -18.86 -20.74 -21.83
CA THR A 17 -19.19 -19.33 -22.09
C THR A 17 -19.42 -18.57 -20.79
N ALA A 18 -20.26 -19.11 -19.90
CA ALA A 18 -20.54 -18.49 -18.61
C ALA A 18 -19.28 -18.37 -17.72
N GLN A 19 -18.39 -19.37 -17.74
CA GLN A 19 -17.12 -19.31 -17.00
C GLN A 19 -16.18 -18.24 -17.56
N CYS A 20 -16.07 -18.13 -18.88
CA CYS A 20 -15.27 -17.08 -19.52
C CYS A 20 -15.84 -15.68 -19.25
N GLU A 21 -17.16 -15.50 -19.30
CA GLU A 21 -17.82 -14.24 -18.94
C GLU A 21 -17.54 -13.85 -17.49
N ALA A 22 -17.60 -14.80 -16.56
CA ALA A 22 -17.26 -14.56 -15.16
C ALA A 22 -15.78 -14.13 -14.98
N LEU A 23 -14.86 -14.74 -15.72
CA LEU A 23 -13.45 -14.33 -15.71
C LEU A 23 -13.25 -12.91 -16.26
N ILE A 24 -13.95 -12.55 -17.35
CA ILE A 24 -13.92 -11.19 -17.91
C ILE A 24 -14.44 -10.17 -16.89
N GLN A 25 -15.55 -10.48 -16.22
CA GLN A 25 -16.09 -9.60 -15.19
C GLN A 25 -15.10 -9.40 -14.03
N ALA A 26 -14.45 -10.48 -13.57
CA ALA A 26 -13.43 -10.39 -12.53
C ALA A 26 -12.24 -9.51 -12.94
N ILE A 27 -11.84 -9.53 -14.23
CA ILE A 27 -10.81 -8.64 -14.77
C ILE A 27 -11.28 -7.18 -14.76
N HIS A 28 -12.53 -6.91 -15.14
CA HIS A 28 -13.09 -5.56 -15.07
C HIS A 28 -13.13 -5.01 -13.64
N ASP A 29 -13.58 -5.81 -12.68
CA ASP A 29 -13.61 -5.41 -11.27
C ASP A 29 -12.19 -5.16 -10.75
N ARG A 30 -11.23 -6.00 -11.14
CA ARG A 30 -9.81 -5.80 -10.79
C ARG A 30 -9.24 -4.52 -11.38
N ARG A 31 -9.60 -4.17 -12.63
CA ARG A 31 -9.19 -2.92 -13.27
C ARG A 31 -9.69 -1.71 -12.47
N GLU A 32 -10.98 -1.69 -12.12
CA GLU A 32 -11.55 -0.58 -11.33
C GLU A 32 -10.84 -0.42 -9.99
N TYR A 33 -10.58 -1.53 -9.29
CA TYR A 33 -9.81 -1.51 -8.04
C TYR A 33 -8.41 -0.90 -8.20
N LEU A 34 -7.69 -1.27 -9.26
CA LEU A 34 -6.34 -0.74 -9.54
C LEU A 34 -6.38 0.77 -9.85
N LEU A 35 -7.38 1.22 -10.62
CA LEU A 35 -7.57 2.64 -10.91
C LEU A 35 -7.89 3.44 -9.65
N GLU A 36 -8.72 2.91 -8.77
CA GLU A 36 -8.97 3.53 -7.47
C GLU A 36 -7.72 3.58 -6.60
N ALA A 37 -6.88 2.53 -6.61
CA ALA A 37 -5.63 2.53 -5.86
C ALA A 37 -4.69 3.65 -6.34
N ILE A 38 -4.58 3.86 -7.65
CA ILE A 38 -3.82 4.98 -8.23
C ILE A 38 -4.39 6.33 -7.78
N ARG A 39 -5.71 6.49 -7.80
CA ARG A 39 -6.37 7.73 -7.34
C ARG A 39 -6.11 7.98 -5.85
N ARG A 40 -6.23 6.95 -5.02
CA ARG A 40 -5.96 7.02 -3.57
C ARG A 40 -4.51 7.37 -3.26
N ASP A 41 -3.55 6.81 -4.00
CA ASP A 41 -2.13 7.19 -3.86
C ASP A 41 -1.95 8.67 -4.20
N LYS A 42 -2.42 9.11 -5.37
CA LYS A 42 -2.38 10.52 -5.78
C LYS A 42 -2.95 11.45 -4.70
N ASP A 43 -4.14 11.15 -4.18
CA ASP A 43 -4.79 12.01 -3.18
C ASP A 43 -4.01 12.06 -1.87
N THR A 44 -3.42 10.93 -1.47
CA THR A 44 -2.54 10.85 -0.29
C THR A 44 -1.29 11.72 -0.49
N LYS A 45 -0.63 11.59 -1.65
CA LYS A 45 0.54 12.41 -1.99
C LYS A 45 0.20 13.91 -2.00
N LEU A 46 -0.91 14.29 -2.64
CA LEU A 46 -1.38 15.68 -2.67
C LEU A 46 -1.70 16.21 -1.28
N ARG A 47 -2.32 15.40 -0.41
CA ARG A 47 -2.59 15.78 0.98
C ARG A 47 -1.29 16.08 1.74
N ILE A 48 -0.30 15.19 1.64
CA ILE A 48 1.00 15.39 2.29
C ILE A 48 1.67 16.67 1.78
N LEU A 49 1.67 16.90 0.45
CA LEU A 49 2.25 18.12 -0.12
C LEU A 49 1.52 19.39 0.36
N LYS A 50 0.19 19.38 0.47
CA LYS A 50 -0.58 20.51 1.01
C LYS A 50 -0.27 20.77 2.49
N GLU A 51 -0.12 19.71 3.28
CA GLU A 51 0.30 19.83 4.69
C GLU A 51 1.71 20.43 4.80
N GLN A 52 2.65 20.01 3.95
CA GLN A 52 3.99 20.61 3.87
C GLN A 52 3.94 22.09 3.47
N GLN A 53 3.12 22.44 2.47
CA GLN A 53 2.93 23.83 2.07
C GLN A 53 2.38 24.69 3.21
N THR A 54 1.39 24.17 3.94
CA THR A 54 0.77 24.87 5.08
C THR A 54 1.77 25.07 6.21
N SER A 55 2.55 24.04 6.54
CA SER A 55 3.61 24.11 7.55
C SER A 55 4.68 25.14 7.18
N CYS A 56 5.16 25.14 5.93
CA CYS A 56 6.13 26.12 5.44
C CYS A 56 5.57 27.55 5.49
N THR A 57 4.31 27.72 5.09
CA THR A 57 3.62 29.03 5.14
C THR A 57 3.49 29.56 6.57
N GLY A 58 3.11 28.70 7.52
CA GLY A 58 3.02 29.07 8.94
C GLY A 58 4.36 29.51 9.51
N LYS A 59 5.46 28.82 9.16
CA LYS A 59 6.82 29.22 9.56
C LYS A 59 7.25 30.54 8.94
N LEU A 60 6.94 30.76 7.67
CA LEU A 60 7.21 32.02 7.00
C LEU A 60 6.48 33.17 7.71
N GLN A 61 5.20 32.99 8.05
CA GLN A 61 4.42 33.97 8.80
C GLN A 61 5.01 34.22 10.20
N GLN A 62 5.36 33.15 10.94
CA GLN A 62 5.99 33.27 12.26
C GLN A 62 7.31 34.04 12.20
N THR A 63 8.17 33.72 11.22
CA THR A 63 9.47 34.37 11.04
C THR A 63 9.28 35.84 10.64
N THR A 64 8.32 36.12 9.74
CA THR A 64 7.98 37.49 9.33
C THR A 64 7.44 38.31 10.51
N GLY A 65 6.57 37.72 11.33
CA GLY A 65 6.04 38.35 12.54
C GLY A 65 7.13 38.64 13.57
N LEU A 66 8.10 37.72 13.73
CA LEU A 66 9.26 37.95 14.59
C LEU A 66 10.13 39.09 14.07
N ILE A 67 10.38 39.16 12.76
CA ILE A 67 11.12 40.27 12.15
C ILE A 67 10.39 41.60 12.40
N GLN A 68 9.07 41.67 12.19
CA GLN A 68 8.30 42.88 12.46
C GLN A 68 8.35 43.26 13.94
N PHE A 69 8.26 42.30 14.85
CA PHE A 69 8.42 42.51 16.29
C PHE A 69 9.80 43.07 16.63
N CYS A 70 10.88 42.51 16.05
CA CYS A 70 12.23 43.04 16.19
C CYS A 70 12.33 44.49 15.67
N ILE A 71 11.72 44.79 14.52
CA ILE A 71 11.72 46.14 13.93
C ILE A 71 11.04 47.13 14.86
N GLU A 72 9.85 46.82 15.39
CA GLU A 72 9.14 47.72 16.30
C GLU A 72 9.89 47.91 17.63
N ALA A 73 10.45 46.84 18.19
CA ALA A 73 11.25 46.93 19.41
C ALA A 73 12.55 47.74 19.22
N LEU A 74 13.13 47.75 18.01
CA LEU A 74 14.30 48.58 17.68
C LEU A 74 13.93 50.05 17.43
N LYS A 75 12.66 50.38 17.17
CA LYS A 75 12.16 51.75 17.06
C LYS A 75 11.91 52.42 18.42
N GLU A 76 12.00 51.66 19.51
CA GLU A 76 11.79 52.15 20.86
C GLU A 76 12.89 53.17 21.23
N THR A 77 12.51 54.44 21.30
CA THR A 77 13.42 55.59 21.42
C THR A 77 13.86 55.89 22.85
N ASP A 78 13.20 55.32 23.85
CA ASP A 78 13.64 55.43 25.24
C ASP A 78 14.80 54.48 25.51
N SER A 79 16.00 55.05 25.58
CA SER A 79 17.23 54.32 25.87
C SER A 79 17.18 53.61 27.22
N ALA A 80 16.39 54.10 28.19
CA ALA A 80 16.21 53.48 29.49
C ALA A 80 15.24 52.28 29.45
N ALA A 81 14.24 52.27 28.56
CA ALA A 81 13.38 51.09 28.32
C ALA A 81 14.10 50.01 27.50
N PHE A 82 14.91 50.42 26.52
CA PHE A 82 15.67 49.50 25.67
C PHE A 82 16.85 48.84 26.41
N LEU A 83 17.56 49.61 27.24
CA LEU A 83 18.71 49.12 28.03
C LEU A 83 18.34 48.65 29.44
N GLN A 84 17.09 48.87 29.90
CA GLN A 84 16.70 48.96 31.32
C GLN A 84 17.63 48.21 32.27
N VAL A 85 18.64 48.96 32.73
CA VAL A 85 19.61 48.49 33.69
C VAL A 85 18.98 48.62 35.07
N SER A 86 18.19 47.64 35.49
CA SER A 86 17.72 47.56 36.88
C SER A 86 18.88 47.11 37.76
N PRO A 87 19.29 47.89 38.80
CA PRO A 87 20.35 47.49 39.72
C PRO A 87 19.99 46.29 40.62
N SER A 88 18.77 45.76 40.51
CA SER A 88 18.25 44.76 41.44
C SER A 88 17.61 43.60 40.68
N HIS A 89 18.38 42.51 40.58
CA HIS A 89 17.98 41.11 40.37
C HIS A 89 16.91 40.79 39.31
N ILE A 90 17.34 39.99 38.32
CA ILE A 90 16.55 39.34 37.25
C ILE A 90 16.13 40.32 36.15
N PHE A 91 17.18 40.73 35.45
CA PHE A 91 17.14 41.42 34.17
C PHE A 91 16.44 40.60 33.09
N PHE A 92 15.37 41.14 32.55
CA PHE A 92 14.83 40.74 31.26
C PHE A 92 14.93 41.96 30.34
N CYS A 93 16.13 42.27 29.82
CA CYS A 93 16.26 43.31 28.80
C CYS A 93 15.48 42.88 27.56
N VAL A 94 14.79 43.83 26.92
CA VAL A 94 14.16 43.65 25.60
C VAL A 94 15.18 43.10 24.60
N GLY A 95 16.43 43.57 24.62
CA GLY A 95 17.53 43.05 23.80
C GLY A 95 17.86 41.57 24.03
N THR A 96 18.05 41.12 25.28
CA THR A 96 18.28 39.69 25.58
C THR A 96 17.06 38.82 25.27
N MET A 97 15.84 39.34 25.49
CA MET A 97 14.62 38.62 25.12
C MET A 97 14.54 38.44 23.60
N LEU A 98 14.84 39.49 22.82
CA LEU A 98 14.88 39.44 21.36
C LEU A 98 15.93 38.45 20.87
N ILE A 99 17.15 38.53 21.38
CA ILE A 99 18.25 37.61 21.03
C ILE A 99 17.86 36.16 21.32
N HIS A 100 17.29 35.88 22.49
CA HIS A 100 16.86 34.53 22.86
C HIS A 100 15.70 34.02 21.98
N ARG A 101 14.72 34.86 21.64
CA ARG A 101 13.62 34.46 20.74
C ARG A 101 14.08 34.22 19.31
N VAL A 102 14.98 35.06 18.80
CA VAL A 102 15.60 34.90 17.47
C VAL A 102 16.44 33.62 17.43
N ALA A 103 17.32 33.41 18.41
CA ALA A 103 18.14 32.20 18.49
C ALA A 103 17.28 30.92 18.56
N ASN A 104 16.23 30.92 19.37
CA ASN A 104 15.34 29.75 19.47
C ASN A 104 14.56 29.49 18.17
N THR A 105 14.13 30.56 17.49
CA THR A 105 13.41 30.44 16.21
C THR A 105 14.35 29.99 15.09
N ASP A 106 15.61 30.42 15.10
CA ASP A 106 16.63 30.01 14.13
C ASP A 106 16.97 28.51 14.27
N VAL A 107 17.14 28.02 15.50
CA VAL A 107 17.38 26.59 15.77
C VAL A 107 16.22 25.72 15.28
N THR A 108 14.97 26.09 15.58
CA THR A 108 13.79 25.32 15.14
C THR A 108 13.57 25.44 13.64
N TRP A 109 13.82 26.61 13.05
CA TRP A 109 13.74 26.81 11.61
C TRP A 109 14.76 25.94 10.88
N HIS A 110 16.03 25.95 11.32
CA HIS A 110 17.08 25.16 10.71
C HIS A 110 16.81 23.65 10.85
N GLN A 111 16.34 23.20 12.00
CA GLN A 111 16.02 21.79 12.21
C GLN A 111 14.85 21.33 11.36
N GLU A 112 13.83 22.16 11.16
CA GLU A 112 12.61 21.72 10.51
C GLU A 112 12.50 22.07 9.02
N VAL A 113 13.23 23.09 8.53
CA VAL A 113 13.25 23.48 7.10
C VAL A 113 14.35 22.74 6.34
N THR A 114 15.53 22.56 6.93
CA THR A 114 16.60 21.76 6.31
C THR A 114 16.20 20.28 6.18
N ASN A 115 15.39 19.78 7.11
CA ASN A 115 14.81 18.43 7.05
C ASN A 115 13.46 18.38 6.31
N ALA A 116 12.99 19.49 5.71
CA ALA A 116 11.75 19.55 4.93
C ALA A 116 11.94 19.19 3.45
N ALA A 117 12.85 18.27 3.14
CA ALA A 117 12.87 17.65 1.81
C ALA A 117 11.45 17.14 1.46
N PRO A 118 11.05 17.16 0.17
CA PRO A 118 9.73 16.68 -0.24
C PRO A 118 9.51 15.29 0.34
N ARG A 119 8.54 15.14 1.26
CA ARG A 119 8.35 13.88 1.99
C ARG A 119 7.81 12.77 1.09
N VAL A 120 7.52 13.11 -0.17
CA VAL A 120 6.91 12.26 -1.17
C VAL A 120 7.45 12.65 -2.55
N SER A 121 7.80 11.64 -3.37
CA SER A 121 8.13 11.86 -4.77
C SER A 121 6.91 12.37 -5.56
N PRO A 122 7.06 13.39 -6.42
CA PRO A 122 5.98 13.95 -7.23
C PRO A 122 5.47 12.99 -8.32
N ILE A 123 6.15 11.86 -8.53
CA ILE A 123 5.80 10.87 -9.54
C ILE A 123 5.09 9.70 -8.87
N VAL A 124 3.99 9.24 -9.47
CA VAL A 124 3.34 7.97 -9.11
C VAL A 124 4.11 6.86 -9.80
N ASP A 125 5.01 6.21 -9.07
CA ASP A 125 5.88 5.14 -9.57
C ASP A 125 5.22 3.78 -9.30
N LEU A 126 4.20 3.47 -10.10
CA LEU A 126 3.49 2.20 -10.05
C LEU A 126 3.67 1.48 -11.38
N THR A 127 4.13 0.24 -11.33
CA THR A 127 4.25 -0.64 -12.48
C THR A 127 3.23 -1.78 -12.33
N LEU A 128 2.47 -2.03 -13.39
CA LEU A 128 1.56 -3.17 -13.46
C LEU A 128 2.28 -4.32 -14.17
N ASP A 129 2.34 -5.48 -13.54
CA ASP A 129 2.81 -6.73 -14.17
C ASP A 129 1.61 -7.62 -14.52
N ASP A 130 1.33 -7.75 -15.82
CA ASP A 130 0.26 -8.56 -16.40
C ASP A 130 0.74 -9.93 -16.89
N THR A 131 2.05 -10.16 -16.95
CA THR A 131 2.68 -11.41 -17.42
C THR A 131 2.15 -12.68 -16.74
N PRO A 132 1.91 -12.72 -15.42
CA PRO A 132 1.37 -13.90 -14.75
C PRO A 132 -0.08 -14.20 -15.18
N LEU A 133 -0.88 -13.17 -15.41
CA LEU A 133 -2.28 -13.31 -15.81
C LEU A 133 -2.37 -13.84 -17.24
N LEU A 134 -1.57 -13.30 -18.16
CA LEU A 134 -1.47 -13.80 -19.54
C LEU A 134 -1.09 -15.28 -19.56
N ARG A 135 -0.05 -15.66 -18.80
CA ARG A 135 0.33 -17.07 -18.64
C ARG A 135 -0.79 -17.93 -18.09
N ALA A 136 -1.60 -17.43 -17.15
CA ALA A 136 -2.73 -18.19 -16.62
C ALA A 136 -3.84 -18.39 -17.67
N ILE A 137 -4.10 -17.38 -18.49
CA ILE A 137 -5.06 -17.45 -19.61
C ILE A 137 -4.59 -18.44 -20.67
N ASP A 138 -3.31 -18.40 -21.06
CA ASP A 138 -2.75 -19.34 -22.04
C ASP A 138 -2.79 -20.80 -21.55
N ASN A 139 -2.75 -20.99 -20.23
CA ASN A 139 -2.85 -22.31 -19.59
C ASN A 139 -4.30 -22.74 -19.29
N LEU A 140 -5.31 -21.91 -19.60
CA LEU A 140 -6.71 -22.23 -19.39
C LEU A 140 -7.12 -23.32 -20.39
N ASN A 141 -7.33 -24.54 -19.87
CA ASN A 141 -7.57 -25.69 -20.72
C ASN A 141 -8.49 -26.70 -20.03
N PHE A 142 -9.13 -27.55 -20.83
CA PHE A 142 -10.02 -28.59 -20.33
C PHE A 142 -9.24 -29.64 -19.55
N ILE A 143 -9.77 -30.03 -18.41
CA ILE A 143 -9.23 -31.10 -17.58
C ILE A 143 -10.21 -32.26 -17.67
N GLN A 144 -9.78 -33.37 -18.29
CA GLN A 144 -10.56 -34.59 -18.26
C GLN A 144 -10.16 -35.41 -17.02
N MET A 145 -11.07 -35.56 -16.06
CA MET A 145 -10.87 -36.49 -14.96
C MET A 145 -10.93 -37.92 -15.49
N LYS A 146 -9.78 -38.61 -15.52
CA LYS A 146 -9.81 -40.07 -15.57
C LYS A 146 -10.29 -40.60 -14.21
N PRO A 147 -11.08 -41.69 -14.17
CA PRO A 147 -11.38 -42.38 -12.93
C PRO A 147 -10.07 -42.64 -12.18
N PRO A 148 -10.02 -42.44 -10.85
CA PRO A 148 -8.85 -42.83 -10.08
C PRO A 148 -8.55 -44.31 -10.38
N LEU A 149 -7.27 -44.63 -10.64
CA LEU A 149 -6.84 -46.01 -10.87
C LEU A 149 -7.33 -46.89 -9.71
N ALA A 150 -7.46 -48.21 -9.92
CA ALA A 150 -7.81 -49.08 -8.80
C ALA A 150 -6.75 -48.96 -7.69
N PRO A 151 -7.13 -48.93 -6.40
CA PRO A 151 -6.18 -48.93 -5.31
C PRO A 151 -5.26 -50.15 -5.42
N GLY A 152 -3.96 -49.93 -5.27
CA GLY A 152 -2.97 -51.01 -5.30
C GLY A 152 -2.94 -51.71 -3.96
N ILE A 153 -3.13 -53.03 -3.94
CA ILE A 153 -2.92 -53.83 -2.72
C ILE A 153 -1.41 -53.91 -2.48
N ILE A 154 -0.97 -53.70 -1.23
CA ILE A 154 0.42 -53.87 -0.80
C ILE A 154 0.54 -55.28 -0.23
N PRO A 155 0.96 -56.30 -1.01
CA PRO A 155 0.86 -57.70 -0.59
C PRO A 155 1.75 -58.01 0.61
N GLU A 156 2.83 -57.25 0.76
CA GLU A 156 3.86 -57.41 1.79
C GLU A 156 3.35 -57.02 3.18
N ASP A 157 2.35 -56.14 3.23
CA ASP A 157 1.68 -55.68 4.45
C ASP A 157 0.32 -56.36 4.66
N CYS A 158 -0.06 -57.27 3.77
CA CYS A 158 -1.27 -58.09 3.93
C CYS A 158 -0.96 -59.31 4.82
N SER A 159 -1.82 -59.59 5.79
CA SER A 159 -1.67 -60.74 6.68
C SER A 159 -2.97 -61.52 6.85
N ALA A 160 -2.84 -62.82 7.10
CA ALA A 160 -3.96 -63.69 7.41
C ALA A 160 -3.61 -64.51 8.66
N GLU A 161 -4.17 -64.12 9.80
CA GLU A 161 -3.88 -64.74 11.10
C GLU A 161 -5.16 -64.81 11.96
N ASN A 162 -5.32 -65.88 12.74
CA ASN A 162 -6.43 -66.04 13.71
C ASN A 162 -7.85 -65.86 13.11
N ASN A 163 -8.13 -66.45 11.94
CA ASN A 163 -9.40 -66.25 11.20
C ASN A 163 -9.68 -64.79 10.80
N SER A 164 -8.68 -63.91 10.87
CA SER A 164 -8.76 -62.54 10.39
C SER A 164 -7.86 -62.35 9.17
N VAL A 165 -8.32 -61.55 8.21
CA VAL A 165 -7.54 -61.14 7.04
C VAL A 165 -7.40 -59.63 7.07
N THR A 166 -6.16 -59.16 7.10
CA THR A 166 -5.81 -57.73 7.01
C THR A 166 -5.28 -57.45 5.61
N VAL A 167 -5.93 -56.53 4.90
CA VAL A 167 -5.52 -56.11 3.56
C VAL A 167 -4.99 -54.69 3.64
N ALA A 168 -3.70 -54.52 3.33
CA ALA A 168 -3.08 -53.22 3.16
C ALA A 168 -3.25 -52.74 1.71
N TRP A 169 -3.63 -51.49 1.53
CA TRP A 169 -3.87 -50.90 0.21
C TRP A 169 -3.36 -49.46 0.16
N GLN A 170 -2.90 -49.03 -1.02
CA GLN A 170 -2.45 -47.68 -1.30
C GLN A 170 -3.48 -46.91 -2.13
N ALA A 171 -3.67 -45.64 -1.78
CA ALA A 171 -4.56 -44.75 -2.51
C ALA A 171 -4.07 -44.53 -3.96
N PRO A 172 -4.97 -44.47 -4.96
CA PRO A 172 -4.58 -44.24 -6.35
C PRO A 172 -3.94 -42.86 -6.55
N SER A 173 -2.83 -42.79 -7.29
CA SER A 173 -2.25 -41.52 -7.71
C SER A 173 -3.23 -40.78 -8.63
N LYS A 174 -3.62 -39.54 -8.29
CA LYS A 174 -4.48 -38.72 -9.15
C LYS A 174 -3.73 -38.34 -10.43
N VAL A 175 -4.11 -38.95 -11.56
CA VAL A 175 -3.56 -38.61 -12.87
C VAL A 175 -4.48 -37.58 -13.53
N TYR A 176 -4.08 -36.31 -13.49
CA TYR A 176 -4.73 -35.25 -14.27
C TYR A 176 -4.14 -35.26 -15.69
N ARG A 177 -4.98 -35.39 -16.73
CA ARG A 177 -4.57 -35.10 -18.11
C ARG A 177 -5.19 -33.76 -18.48
N ARG A 178 -4.35 -32.72 -18.69
CA ARG A 178 -4.76 -31.53 -19.44
C ARG A 178 -4.96 -31.96 -20.89
N MET A 179 -6.11 -31.60 -21.47
CA MET A 179 -6.32 -31.76 -22.92
C MET A 179 -5.48 -30.77 -23.72
#